data_AF-Q8VT08-F1
#
_entry.id   AF-Q8VT08-F1
#
_cell.length_a   1.000
_cell.length_b   1.000
_cell.length_c   1.000
_cell.angle_alpha   90.00
_cell.angle_beta   90.00
_cell.angle_gamma   90.00
#
_symmetry.space_group_name_H-M   'P 1'
#
loop_
_entity.id
_entity.type
_entity.pdbx_description
1 polymer ?
#
loop_
_entity_poly.entity_id
_entity_poly.type
_entity_poly.pdbx_seq_one_letter_code
_entity_poly.pdbx_strand_id
1 'polypeptide(L)'
;MEILSAFVTLFVQFVIIFVLMKILNNFHYTVRDYLAMIGILIPSGILYIFIEEYTILFLIVAGGIFAYQKNKYMGITSLIIALVISYVTNLIATSINIIITRFIDRTENQGMLIYLVLFIIISVIIAYTLTYFIKQLSGSYLSLSKKYLIFLSTFLLISFIVSYLIMPSEIAYSRFAEVTIITVVLFAFVAIAIISFSFILLRQIQYKNNMEEIESYYKYTLQI
;
A
#
# COMPACT_ATOMS: atom_id res chain seq x y z
N MET A 1 16.59 25.16 6.15
CA MET A 1 16.61 24.29 4.95
C MET A 1 15.84 22.98 5.18
N GLU A 2 15.82 22.46 6.42
CA GLU A 2 15.09 21.22 6.78
C GLU A 2 13.58 21.24 6.50
N ILE A 3 12.88 22.35 6.74
CA ILE A 3 11.42 22.43 6.48
C ILE A 3 11.12 22.28 4.98
N LEU A 4 11.96 22.88 4.13
CA LEU A 4 11.79 22.81 2.67
C LEU A 4 12.07 21.40 2.16
N SER A 5 13.11 20.74 2.66
CA SER A 5 13.43 19.35 2.28
C SER A 5 12.37 18.36 2.78
N ALA A 6 11.83 18.54 3.99
CA ALA A 6 10.72 17.75 4.52
C ALA A 6 9.45 17.92 3.66
N PHE A 7 9.09 19.17 3.35
CA PHE A 7 7.93 19.47 2.50
C PHE A 7 8.05 18.83 1.10
N VAL A 8 9.20 19.00 0.43
CA VAL A 8 9.46 18.40 -0.88
C VAL A 8 9.35 16.88 -0.81
N THR A 9 9.92 16.27 0.24
CA THR A 9 9.90 14.82 0.41
C THR A 9 8.47 14.28 0.56
N LEU A 10 7.66 14.92 1.39
CA LEU A 10 6.27 14.52 1.58
C LEU A 10 5.41 14.74 0.35
N PHE A 11 5.64 15.86 -0.35
CA PHE A 11 4.94 16.12 -1.59
C PHE A 11 5.20 15.02 -2.62
N VAL A 12 6.47 14.61 -2.78
CA VAL A 12 6.84 13.48 -3.66
C VAL A 12 6.21 12.17 -3.19
N GLN A 13 6.21 11.89 -1.88
CA GLN A 13 5.56 10.69 -1.33
C GLN A 13 4.05 10.68 -1.62
N PHE A 14 3.35 11.80 -1.42
CA PHE A 14 1.92 11.85 -1.70
C PHE A 14 1.60 11.71 -3.18
N VAL A 15 2.42 12.31 -4.06
CA VAL A 15 2.30 12.09 -5.51
C VAL A 15 2.53 10.62 -5.86
N ILE A 16 3.53 9.96 -5.25
CA ILE A 16 3.82 8.55 -5.51
C ILE A 16 2.61 7.67 -5.19
N ILE A 17 1.87 7.94 -4.12
CA ILE A 17 0.70 7.13 -3.72
C ILE A 17 -0.32 7.07 -4.87
N PHE A 18 -0.63 8.19 -5.51
CA PHE A 18 -1.55 8.23 -6.65
C PHE A 18 -1.00 7.54 -7.91
N VAL A 19 0.32 7.61 -8.12
CA VAL A 19 1.01 6.87 -9.19
C VAL A 19 0.95 5.36 -8.93
N LEU A 20 1.19 4.91 -7.69
CA LEU A 20 1.10 3.51 -7.28
C LEU A 20 -0.32 2.97 -7.47
N MET A 21 -1.35 3.74 -7.07
CA MET A 21 -2.75 3.38 -7.33
C MET A 21 -3.03 3.18 -8.82
N LYS A 22 -2.42 4.00 -9.70
CA LYS A 22 -2.53 3.86 -11.15
C LYS A 22 -1.94 2.54 -11.61
N ILE A 23 -0.75 2.20 -11.15
CA ILE A 23 -0.03 0.97 -11.53
C ILE A 23 -0.81 -0.27 -11.06
N LEU A 24 -1.27 -0.26 -9.80
CA LEU A 24 -1.96 -1.40 -9.19
C LEU A 24 -3.25 -1.79 -9.90
N ASN A 25 -4.08 -0.81 -10.28
CA ASN A 25 -5.39 -1.05 -10.88
C ASN A 25 -5.49 -0.69 -12.36
N ASN A 26 -4.38 -0.29 -13.00
CA ASN A 26 -4.33 0.23 -14.36
C ASN A 26 -5.35 1.37 -14.62
N PHE A 27 -5.46 2.31 -13.67
CA PHE A 27 -6.43 3.39 -13.76
C PHE A 27 -6.10 4.41 -14.86
N HIS A 28 -7.14 4.85 -15.54
CA HIS A 28 -7.06 6.00 -16.44
C HIS A 28 -7.61 7.21 -15.69
N TYR A 29 -6.73 8.14 -15.34
CA TYR A 29 -7.11 9.39 -14.69
C TYR A 29 -7.58 10.40 -15.73
N THR A 30 -8.76 10.97 -15.48
CA THR A 30 -9.30 12.08 -16.27
C THR A 30 -8.76 13.41 -15.76
N VAL A 31 -8.91 14.49 -16.53
CA VAL A 31 -8.48 15.85 -16.11
C VAL A 31 -9.11 16.26 -14.77
N ARG A 32 -10.37 15.90 -14.54
CA ARG A 32 -11.06 16.14 -13.25
C ARG A 32 -10.42 15.38 -12.09
N ASP A 33 -9.92 14.16 -12.34
CA ASP A 33 -9.25 13.36 -11.33
C ASP A 33 -7.91 13.99 -10.92
N TYR A 34 -7.17 14.55 -11.88
CA TYR A 34 -5.94 15.30 -11.59
C TYR A 34 -6.20 16.56 -10.78
N LEU A 35 -7.28 17.31 -11.08
CA LEU A 35 -7.70 18.45 -10.27
C LEU A 35 -8.06 18.05 -8.83
N ALA A 36 -8.78 16.93 -8.67
CA ALA A 36 -9.11 16.39 -7.35
C ALA A 36 -7.84 15.97 -6.58
N MET A 37 -6.87 15.33 -7.23
CA MET A 37 -5.58 14.98 -6.60
C MET A 37 -4.82 16.21 -6.15
N ILE A 38 -4.71 17.23 -7.00
CA ILE A 38 -4.07 18.50 -6.63
C ILE A 38 -4.79 19.15 -5.44
N GLY A 39 -6.13 19.11 -5.45
CA GLY A 39 -6.98 19.56 -4.35
C GLY A 39 -6.82 18.77 -3.05
N ILE A 40 -6.22 17.57 -3.07
CA ILE A 40 -5.87 16.81 -1.87
C ILE A 40 -4.42 17.08 -1.48
N LEU A 41 -3.51 17.10 -2.46
CA LEU A 41 -2.07 17.25 -2.27
C LEU A 41 -1.70 18.60 -1.66
N ILE A 42 -2.24 19.70 -2.19
CA ILE A 42 -1.90 21.05 -1.71
C ILE A 42 -2.34 21.25 -0.25
N PRO A 43 -3.61 20.97 0.13
CA PRO A 43 -4.03 21.06 1.52
C PRO A 43 -3.26 20.11 2.44
N SER A 44 -2.93 18.90 1.98
CA SER A 44 -2.11 17.98 2.77
C SER A 44 -0.72 18.56 3.03
N GLY A 45 -0.07 19.14 2.02
CA GLY A 45 1.24 19.79 2.20
C GLY A 45 1.20 20.98 3.17
N ILE A 46 0.12 21.77 3.14
CA ILE A 46 -0.08 22.89 4.08
C ILE A 46 -0.32 22.37 5.50
N LEU A 47 -1.19 21.36 5.66
CA LEU A 47 -1.48 20.76 6.97
C LEU A 47 -0.24 20.15 7.62
N TYR A 48 0.70 19.64 6.83
CA TYR A 48 1.98 19.14 7.34
C TYR A 48 2.77 20.20 8.12
N ILE A 49 2.69 21.46 7.73
CA ILE A 49 3.39 22.55 8.42
C ILE A 49 2.84 22.76 9.85
N PHE A 50 1.58 22.39 10.09
CA PHE A 50 0.90 22.62 11.37
C PHE A 50 0.76 21.37 12.24
N ILE A 51 0.55 20.22 11.62
CA ILE A 51 0.17 18.96 12.30
C ILE A 51 1.18 17.84 11.99
N GLU A 52 2.27 18.15 11.29
CA GLU A 52 3.40 17.26 11.01
C GLU A 52 2.92 15.85 10.58
N GLU A 53 3.28 14.81 11.31
CA GLU A 53 3.04 13.41 10.97
C GLU A 53 1.55 13.05 10.88
N TYR A 54 0.68 13.71 11.67
CA TYR A 54 -0.76 13.40 11.70
C TYR A 54 -1.47 13.78 10.39
N THR A 55 -0.81 14.54 9.52
CA THR A 55 -1.27 14.86 8.17
C THR A 55 -1.58 13.62 7.34
N ILE A 56 -0.91 12.49 7.63
CA ILE A 56 -1.18 11.23 6.94
C ILE A 56 -2.62 10.76 7.14
N LEU A 57 -3.25 11.07 8.28
CA LEU A 57 -4.65 10.74 8.55
C LEU A 57 -5.60 11.52 7.62
N PHE A 58 -5.30 12.80 7.40
CA PHE A 58 -6.06 13.60 6.43
C PHE A 58 -5.94 13.01 5.02
N LEU A 59 -4.73 12.62 4.61
CA LEU A 59 -4.51 11.99 3.31
C LEU A 59 -5.25 10.65 3.16
N ILE A 60 -5.30 9.83 4.22
CA ILE A 60 -6.05 8.58 4.24
C ILE A 60 -7.55 8.85 4.04
N VAL A 61 -8.11 9.83 4.75
CA VAL A 61 -9.54 10.15 4.65
C VAL A 61 -9.89 10.77 3.30
N ALA A 62 -9.19 11.85 2.91
CA ALA A 62 -9.44 12.56 1.65
C ALA A 62 -9.13 11.69 0.43
N GLY A 63 -7.99 10.99 0.45
CA GLY A 63 -7.62 10.01 -0.56
C GLY A 63 -8.60 8.82 -0.61
N GLY A 64 -9.12 8.38 0.53
CA GLY A 64 -10.14 7.33 0.63
C GLY A 64 -11.45 7.72 -0.05
N ILE A 65 -11.93 8.94 0.18
CA ILE A 65 -13.13 9.49 -0.47
C ILE A 65 -12.92 9.53 -1.99
N PHE A 66 -11.79 10.07 -2.45
CA PHE A 66 -11.45 10.12 -3.87
C PHE A 66 -11.36 8.72 -4.50
N ALA A 67 -10.67 7.80 -3.84
CA ALA A 67 -10.49 6.43 -4.31
C ALA A 67 -11.84 5.69 -4.43
N TYR A 68 -12.74 5.90 -3.47
CA TYR A 68 -14.10 5.35 -3.51
C TYR A 68 -14.91 5.90 -4.67
N GLN A 69 -14.86 7.21 -4.92
CA GLN A 69 -15.54 7.81 -6.07
C GLN A 69 -15.01 7.25 -7.39
N LYS A 70 -13.70 6.96 -7.47
CA LYS A 70 -13.07 6.47 -8.70
C LYS A 70 -13.41 5.02 -9.03
N ASN A 71 -13.30 4.10 -8.08
CA ASN A 71 -13.55 2.67 -8.34
C ASN A 71 -14.10 1.91 -7.13
N LYS A 72 -14.94 2.57 -6.32
CA LYS A 72 -15.61 2.00 -5.13
C LYS A 72 -14.59 1.27 -4.23
N TYR A 73 -14.88 0.00 -3.91
CA TYR A 73 -14.06 -0.80 -3.00
C TYR A 73 -12.67 -1.15 -3.57
N MET A 74 -12.56 -1.35 -4.89
CA MET A 74 -11.26 -1.61 -5.54
C MET A 74 -10.34 -0.38 -5.50
N GLY A 75 -10.92 0.83 -5.53
CA GLY A 75 -10.16 2.06 -5.32
C GLY A 75 -9.63 2.18 -3.90
N ILE A 76 -10.48 1.93 -2.90
CA ILE A 76 -10.06 1.96 -1.48
C ILE A 76 -8.93 0.94 -1.23
N THR A 77 -9.06 -0.28 -1.74
CA THR A 77 -8.02 -1.30 -1.58
C THR A 77 -6.70 -0.89 -2.22
N SER A 78 -6.73 -0.27 -3.42
CA SER A 78 -5.48 0.16 -4.05
C SER A 78 -4.83 1.33 -3.35
N LEU A 79 -5.61 2.23 -2.73
CA LEU A 79 -5.07 3.30 -1.88
C LEU A 79 -4.33 2.70 -0.67
N ILE A 80 -4.93 1.75 0.04
CA ILE A 80 -4.32 1.14 1.23
C ILE A 80 -3.07 0.33 0.86
N ILE A 81 -3.13 -0.43 -0.24
CA ILE A 81 -1.95 -1.13 -0.76
C ILE A 81 -0.84 -0.12 -1.15
N ALA A 82 -1.19 0.99 -1.81
CA ALA A 82 -0.23 2.04 -2.16
C ALA A 82 0.39 2.70 -0.91
N LEU A 83 -0.39 2.94 0.15
CA LEU A 83 0.10 3.45 1.43
C LEU A 83 1.08 2.49 2.09
N VAL A 84 0.78 1.19 2.12
CA VAL A 84 1.67 0.15 2.64
C VAL A 84 2.97 0.09 1.83
N ILE A 85 2.89 0.09 0.50
CA ILE A 85 4.07 0.12 -0.37
C ILE A 85 4.91 1.37 -0.09
N SER A 86 4.28 2.54 -0.01
CA SER A 86 4.94 3.81 0.28
C SER A 86 5.68 3.75 1.62
N TYR A 87 5.07 3.23 2.67
CA TYR A 87 5.70 3.12 3.99
C TYR A 87 6.87 2.14 4.02
N VAL A 88 6.69 0.94 3.47
CA VAL A 88 7.77 -0.06 3.38
C VAL A 88 8.95 0.50 2.57
N THR A 89 8.67 1.15 1.46
CA THR A 89 9.68 1.78 0.62
C THR A 89 10.40 2.90 1.36
N ASN A 90 9.67 3.72 2.13
CA ASN A 90 10.26 4.79 2.92
C ASN A 90 11.31 4.25 3.91
N LEU A 91 10.99 3.16 4.62
CA LEU A 91 11.91 2.51 5.56
C LEU A 91 13.15 1.95 4.85
N ILE A 92 12.96 1.27 3.71
CA ILE A 92 14.06 0.71 2.92
C ILE A 92 14.97 1.83 2.38
N ALA A 93 14.39 2.85 1.74
CA ALA A 93 15.13 3.95 1.15
C ALA A 93 15.90 4.75 2.20
N THR A 94 15.29 4.99 3.37
CA THR A 94 15.96 5.64 4.50
C THR A 94 17.11 4.79 5.03
N SER A 95 16.92 3.48 5.20
CA SER A 95 17.98 2.57 5.64
C SER A 95 19.17 2.52 4.67
N ILE A 96 18.91 2.44 3.36
CA ILE A 96 19.96 2.47 2.34
C ILE A 96 20.70 3.82 2.39
N ASN A 97 19.98 4.94 2.53
CA ASN A 97 20.60 6.26 2.61
C ASN A 97 21.51 6.38 3.85
N ILE A 98 21.06 5.90 5.02
CA ILE A 98 21.88 5.85 6.24
C ILE A 98 23.16 5.04 6.01
N ILE A 99 23.05 3.86 5.38
CA ILE A 99 24.23 3.02 5.09
C ILE A 99 25.20 3.77 4.17
N ILE A 100 24.70 4.41 3.12
CA ILE A 100 25.52 5.18 2.18
C ILE A 100 26.26 6.32 2.89
N THR A 101 25.60 7.05 3.79
CA THR A 101 26.22 8.15 4.54
C THR A 101 27.37 7.69 5.45
N ARG A 102 27.43 6.41 5.83
CA ARG A 102 28.58 5.87 6.60
C ARG A 102 29.84 5.69 5.76
N PHE A 103 29.71 5.63 4.43
CA PHE A 103 30.83 5.38 3.52
C PHE A 103 31.23 6.60 2.69
N ILE A 104 30.35 7.58 2.52
CA ILE A 104 30.57 8.75 1.68
C ILE A 104 30.03 9.99 2.39
N ASP A 105 30.93 10.92 2.75
CA ASP A 105 30.56 12.23 3.26
C ASP A 105 29.84 13.04 2.18
N ARG A 106 28.66 13.57 2.51
CA ARG A 106 27.78 14.28 1.58
C ARG A 106 27.05 15.43 2.26
N THR A 107 26.62 16.40 1.47
CA THR A 107 25.73 17.47 1.94
C THR A 107 24.30 16.94 2.12
N GLU A 108 23.53 17.56 3.02
CA GLU A 108 22.12 17.18 3.30
C GLU A 108 21.25 17.12 2.03
N ASN A 109 21.40 18.09 1.13
CA ASN A 109 20.64 18.15 -0.13
C ASN A 109 20.97 16.98 -1.06
N GLN A 110 22.23 16.53 -1.11
CA GLN A 110 22.62 15.35 -1.89
C GLN A 110 22.03 14.08 -1.29
N GLY A 111 22.01 13.96 0.04
CA GLY A 111 21.36 12.86 0.75
C GLY A 111 19.86 12.78 0.46
N MET A 112 19.16 13.92 0.48
CA MET A 112 17.73 13.97 0.13
C MET A 112 17.47 13.50 -1.31
N LEU A 113 18.24 13.97 -2.28
CA LEU A 113 18.06 13.57 -3.68
C LEU A 113 18.24 12.06 -3.89
N ILE A 114 19.28 11.49 -3.26
CA ILE A 114 19.53 10.03 -3.33
C ILE A 114 18.35 9.27 -2.72
N TYR A 115 17.88 9.70 -1.55
CA TYR A 115 16.69 9.11 -0.93
C TYR A 115 15.47 9.15 -1.85
N LEU A 116 15.17 10.31 -2.46
CA LEU A 116 14.00 10.45 -3.34
C LEU A 116 14.09 9.54 -4.56
N VAL A 117 15.27 9.44 -5.17
CA VAL A 117 15.51 8.56 -6.32
C VAL A 117 15.32 7.10 -5.92
N LEU A 118 15.93 6.67 -4.80
CA LEU A 118 15.75 5.31 -4.27
C LEU A 118 14.29 5.01 -3.97
N PHE A 119 13.60 5.93 -3.30
CA PHE A 119 12.20 5.80 -2.95
C PHE A 119 11.31 5.62 -4.19
N ILE A 120 11.48 6.44 -5.22
CA ILE A 120 10.71 6.34 -6.47
C ILE A 120 10.98 4.99 -7.16
N ILE A 121 12.26 4.61 -7.31
CA ILE A 121 12.63 3.38 -8.02
C ILE A 121 12.08 2.15 -7.29
N ILE A 122 12.33 2.06 -5.98
CA ILE A 122 11.95 0.88 -5.17
C ILE A 122 10.43 0.75 -5.10
N SER A 123 9.69 1.86 -4.89
CA SER A 123 8.22 1.82 -4.80
C SER A 123 7.59 1.35 -6.11
N VAL A 124 8.10 1.82 -7.25
CA VAL A 124 7.61 1.41 -8.58
C VAL A 124 7.92 -0.06 -8.85
N ILE A 125 9.12 -0.54 -8.52
CA ILE A 125 9.48 -1.97 -8.66
C ILE A 125 8.52 -2.83 -7.84
N ILE A 126 8.33 -2.50 -6.55
CA ILE A 126 7.43 -3.24 -5.66
C ILE A 126 6.01 -3.25 -6.22
N ALA A 127 5.50 -2.11 -6.71
CA ALA A 127 4.16 -2.02 -7.28
C ALA A 127 3.97 -2.90 -8.52
N TYR A 128 4.92 -2.93 -9.45
CA TYR A 128 4.85 -3.80 -10.62
C TYR A 128 4.90 -5.28 -10.23
N THR A 129 5.81 -5.64 -9.34
CA THR A 129 5.90 -7.02 -8.80
C THR A 129 4.58 -7.42 -8.14
N LEU A 130 4.01 -6.58 -7.30
CA LEU A 130 2.76 -6.86 -6.61
C LEU A 130 1.57 -6.93 -7.58
N THR A 131 1.53 -6.08 -8.60
CA THR A 131 0.50 -6.12 -9.66
C THR A 131 0.58 -7.42 -10.45
N TYR A 132 1.78 -7.91 -10.75
CA TYR A 132 1.98 -9.21 -11.38
C TYR A 132 1.42 -10.35 -10.52
N PHE A 133 1.73 -10.36 -9.22
CA PHE A 133 1.16 -11.34 -8.29
C PHE A 133 -0.36 -11.26 -8.17
N ILE A 134 -0.92 -10.05 -8.09
CA ILE A 134 -2.38 -9.85 -8.05
C ILE A 134 -3.03 -10.39 -9.32
N LYS A 135 -2.45 -10.14 -10.51
CA LYS A 135 -2.99 -10.69 -11.77
C LYS A 135 -3.00 -12.22 -11.76
N GLN A 136 -1.92 -12.83 -11.28
CA GLN A 136 -1.83 -14.29 -11.13
C GLN A 136 -2.87 -14.84 -10.13
N LEU A 137 -3.15 -14.10 -9.04
CA LEU A 137 -4.17 -14.42 -8.05
C LEU A 137 -5.60 -14.11 -8.50
N SER A 138 -5.77 -13.19 -9.47
CA SER A 138 -7.08 -12.71 -9.92
C SER A 138 -7.82 -13.68 -10.86
N GLY A 139 -7.12 -14.65 -11.44
CA GLY A 139 -7.74 -15.81 -12.12
C GLY A 139 -8.56 -16.70 -11.18
N SER A 140 -8.61 -16.35 -9.90
CA SER A 140 -9.24 -17.07 -8.82
C SER A 140 -10.44 -16.25 -8.33
N TYR A 141 -11.64 -16.85 -8.35
CA TYR A 141 -12.97 -16.23 -8.11
C TYR A 141 -13.07 -15.33 -6.86
N LEU A 142 -12.14 -15.47 -5.93
CA LEU A 142 -12.16 -14.83 -4.63
C LEU A 142 -11.76 -13.35 -4.64
N SER A 143 -10.84 -12.96 -5.52
CA SER A 143 -10.34 -11.57 -5.64
C SER A 143 -11.43 -10.56 -6.05
N LEU A 144 -12.51 -11.05 -6.66
CA LEU A 144 -13.63 -10.25 -7.15
C LEU A 144 -14.74 -10.08 -6.10
N SER A 145 -14.72 -10.84 -5.00
CA SER A 145 -15.79 -10.77 -4.02
C SER A 145 -15.65 -9.52 -3.13
N LYS A 146 -16.71 -8.71 -3.08
CA LYS A 146 -16.77 -7.46 -2.30
C LYS A 146 -16.41 -7.65 -0.82
N LYS A 147 -16.82 -8.77 -0.23
CA LYS A 147 -16.53 -9.10 1.18
C LYS A 147 -15.04 -9.36 1.42
N TYR A 148 -14.40 -10.09 0.51
CA TYR A 148 -12.97 -10.37 0.57
C TYR A 148 -12.13 -9.09 0.45
N LEU A 149 -12.48 -8.20 -0.50
CA LEU A 149 -11.78 -6.92 -0.68
C LEU A 149 -11.88 -6.02 0.55
N ILE A 150 -13.05 -5.97 1.21
CA ILE A 150 -13.22 -5.21 2.47
C ILE A 150 -12.37 -5.81 3.58
N PHE A 151 -12.41 -7.14 3.77
CA PHE A 151 -11.60 -7.82 4.78
C PHE A 151 -10.10 -7.56 4.57
N LEU A 152 -9.61 -7.74 3.34
CA LEU A 152 -8.22 -7.50 2.96
C LEU A 152 -7.80 -6.05 3.24
N SER A 153 -8.62 -5.11 2.81
CA SER A 153 -8.43 -3.67 3.03
C SER A 153 -8.31 -3.32 4.51
N THR A 154 -9.24 -3.80 5.33
CA THR A 154 -9.26 -3.54 6.78
C THR A 154 -8.06 -4.19 7.47
N PHE A 155 -7.71 -5.42 7.11
CA PHE A 155 -6.57 -6.12 7.70
C PHE A 155 -5.24 -5.42 7.38
N LEU A 156 -5.06 -4.97 6.14
CA LEU A 156 -3.88 -4.19 5.74
C LEU A 156 -3.82 -2.83 6.44
N LEU A 157 -4.95 -2.14 6.58
CA LEU A 157 -5.02 -0.86 7.27
C LEU A 157 -4.66 -1.00 8.75
N ILE A 158 -5.15 -2.04 9.44
CA ILE A 158 -4.78 -2.33 10.83
C ILE A 158 -3.29 -2.64 10.93
N SER A 159 -2.76 -3.49 10.04
CA SER A 159 -1.32 -3.78 10.00
C SER A 159 -0.49 -2.52 9.80
N PHE A 160 -0.95 -1.61 8.96
CA PHE A 160 -0.30 -0.32 8.73
C PHE A 160 -0.30 0.56 9.98
N ILE A 161 -1.46 0.74 10.62
CA ILE A 161 -1.57 1.53 11.85
C ILE A 161 -0.70 0.94 12.96
N VAL A 162 -0.76 -0.38 13.17
CA VAL A 162 0.06 -1.05 14.18
C VAL A 162 1.55 -0.86 13.90
N SER A 163 1.98 -0.99 12.65
CA SER A 163 3.38 -0.77 12.28
C SER A 163 3.82 0.68 12.50
N TYR A 164 2.93 1.64 12.23
CA TYR A 164 3.18 3.06 12.49
C TYR A 164 3.30 3.33 14.00
N LEU A 165 2.45 2.72 14.83
CA LEU A 165 2.47 2.89 16.29
C LEU A 165 3.67 2.21 16.97
N ILE A 166 4.17 1.10 16.42
CA ILE A 166 5.33 0.39 16.97
C ILE A 166 6.65 1.12 16.67
N MET A 167 6.66 2.03 15.69
CA MET A 167 7.84 2.80 15.33
C MET A 167 8.18 3.78 16.47
N PRO A 168 9.32 3.63 17.17
CA PRO A 168 9.71 4.57 18.22
C PRO A 168 9.89 5.97 17.64
N SER A 169 9.43 7.00 18.36
CA SER A 169 9.58 8.41 17.96
C SER A 169 11.04 8.85 17.86
N GLU A 170 11.94 8.18 18.59
CA GLU A 170 13.39 8.40 18.52
C GLU A 170 14.12 7.05 18.38
N ILE A 171 14.38 6.65 17.14
CA ILE A 171 15.29 5.54 16.87
C ILE A 171 16.69 6.13 16.70
N ALA A 172 17.64 5.70 17.53
CA ALA A 172 19.05 6.02 17.30
C ALA A 172 19.43 5.55 15.87
N TYR A 173 20.12 6.40 15.11
CA TYR A 173 20.57 6.13 13.73
C TYR A 173 21.27 4.77 13.55
N SER A 174 21.86 4.23 14.62
CA SER A 174 22.49 2.91 14.66
C SER A 174 21.49 1.74 14.54
N ARG A 175 20.29 1.86 15.10
CA ARG A 175 19.26 0.80 15.19
C ARG A 175 18.15 0.89 14.15
N PHE A 176 18.13 1.94 13.33
CA PHE A 176 17.09 2.15 12.32
C PHE A 176 16.98 0.99 11.30
N ALA A 177 18.13 0.42 10.92
CA ALA A 177 18.18 -0.73 10.03
C ALA A 177 17.51 -1.98 10.66
N GLU A 178 17.68 -2.20 11.97
CA GLU A 178 17.08 -3.33 12.69
C GLU A 178 15.54 -3.21 12.75
N VAL A 179 15.02 -2.01 13.07
CA VAL A 179 13.58 -1.73 13.08
C VAL A 179 12.98 -1.90 11.68
N THR A 180 13.70 -1.45 10.65
CA THR A 180 13.31 -1.63 9.25
C THR A 180 13.20 -3.11 8.90
N ILE A 181 14.18 -3.95 9.27
CA ILE A 181 14.14 -5.40 9.01
C ILE A 181 12.92 -6.03 9.69
N ILE A 182 12.67 -5.73 10.97
CA ILE A 182 11.53 -6.29 11.72
C ILE A 182 10.21 -5.91 11.03
N THR A 183 10.07 -4.65 10.61
CA THR A 183 8.84 -4.14 10.01
C THR A 183 8.61 -4.73 8.62
N VAL A 184 9.66 -4.83 7.79
CA VAL A 184 9.58 -5.47 6.47
C VAL A 184 9.21 -6.95 6.60
N VAL A 185 9.81 -7.67 7.56
CA VAL A 185 9.48 -9.07 7.84
C VAL A 185 8.03 -9.22 8.29
N LEU A 186 7.53 -8.31 9.14
CA LEU A 186 6.13 -8.30 9.56
C LEU A 186 5.18 -8.14 8.37
N PHE A 187 5.44 -7.18 7.48
CA PHE A 187 4.62 -7.02 6.26
C PHE A 187 4.72 -8.22 5.32
N ALA A 188 5.89 -8.84 5.18
CA ALA A 188 6.05 -10.07 4.40
C ALA A 188 5.22 -11.22 5.00
N PHE A 189 5.23 -11.36 6.33
CA PHE A 189 4.40 -12.34 7.03
C PHE A 189 2.91 -12.10 6.81
N VAL A 190 2.46 -10.84 6.91
CA VAL A 190 1.08 -10.43 6.62
C VAL A 190 0.69 -10.75 5.18
N ALA A 191 1.56 -10.49 4.21
CA ALA A 191 1.33 -10.83 2.81
C ALA A 191 1.16 -12.34 2.60
N ILE A 192 2.01 -13.17 3.23
CA ILE A 192 1.90 -14.64 3.18
C ILE A 192 0.60 -15.12 3.82
N ALA A 193 0.18 -14.53 4.95
CA ALA A 193 -1.07 -14.86 5.63
C ALA A 193 -2.28 -14.56 4.73
N ILE A 194 -2.28 -13.40 4.06
CA ILE A 194 -3.31 -13.01 3.09
C ILE A 194 -3.38 -14.00 1.94
N ILE A 195 -2.24 -14.34 1.34
CA ILE A 195 -2.16 -15.29 0.21
C ILE A 195 -2.70 -16.66 0.66
N SER A 196 -2.29 -17.13 1.83
CA SER A 196 -2.73 -18.42 2.39
C SER A 196 -4.24 -18.44 2.64
N PHE A 197 -4.78 -17.37 3.24
CA PHE A 197 -6.21 -17.21 3.46
C PHE A 197 -7.00 -17.16 2.15
N SER A 198 -6.43 -16.53 1.12
CA SER A 198 -7.00 -16.50 -0.23
C SER A 198 -7.15 -17.90 -0.80
N PHE A 199 -6.10 -18.74 -0.71
CA PHE A 199 -6.17 -20.12 -1.20
C PHE A 199 -7.17 -20.98 -0.41
N ILE A 200 -7.26 -20.80 0.91
CA ILE A 200 -8.22 -21.53 1.75
C ILE A 200 -9.65 -21.20 1.34
N LEU A 201 -9.98 -19.91 1.25
CA LEU A 201 -11.31 -19.48 0.85
C LEU A 201 -11.67 -19.92 -0.58
N LEU A 202 -10.69 -19.95 -1.49
CA LEU A 202 -10.93 -20.46 -2.84
C LEU A 202 -11.36 -21.92 -2.84
N ARG A 203 -10.62 -22.73 -2.07
CA ARG A 203 -10.89 -24.15 -1.91
C ARG A 203 -12.27 -24.37 -1.27
N GLN A 204 -12.68 -23.52 -0.33
CA GLN A 204 -14.02 -23.59 0.27
C GLN A 204 -15.13 -23.31 -0.76
N ILE A 205 -14.96 -22.29 -1.62
CA ILE A 205 -15.95 -21.98 -2.67
C ILE A 205 -16.04 -23.14 -3.67
N GLN A 206 -14.91 -23.66 -4.13
CA GLN A 206 -14.88 -24.81 -5.04
C GLN A 206 -15.56 -26.04 -4.42
N TYR A 207 -15.26 -26.32 -3.15
CA TYR A 207 -15.88 -27.43 -2.42
C TYR A 207 -17.40 -27.28 -2.32
N LYS A 208 -17.88 -26.07 -2.02
CA LYS A 208 -19.31 -25.76 -1.96
C LYS A 208 -19.99 -25.97 -3.31
N ASN A 209 -19.43 -25.42 -4.39
CA ASN A 209 -20.01 -25.55 -5.73
C ASN A 209 -20.07 -27.02 -6.17
N ASN A 210 -19.03 -27.81 -5.91
CA ASN A 210 -19.02 -29.23 -6.24
C ASN A 210 -20.07 -30.01 -5.44
N MET A 211 -20.33 -29.65 -4.17
CA MET A 211 -21.37 -30.28 -3.36
C MET A 211 -22.78 -29.94 -3.88
N GLU A 212 -23.03 -28.68 -4.25
CA GLU A 212 -24.29 -28.27 -4.87
C GLU A 212 -24.54 -28.99 -6.20
N GLU A 213 -23.49 -29.20 -6.98
CA GLU A 213 -23.56 -29.96 -8.24
C GLU A 213 -23.92 -31.43 -7.99
N ILE A 214 -23.27 -32.08 -7.02
CA ILE A 214 -23.58 -33.47 -6.61
C ILE A 214 -25.02 -33.59 -6.12
N GLU A 215 -25.49 -32.66 -5.29
CA GLU A 215 -26.85 -32.67 -4.76
C GLU A 215 -27.90 -32.53 -5.90
N SER A 216 -27.62 -31.65 -6.86
CA SER A 216 -28.45 -31.50 -8.06
C SER A 216 -28.50 -32.78 -8.91
N TYR A 217 -27.36 -33.44 -9.13
CA TYR A 217 -27.31 -34.74 -9.82
C TYR A 217 -28.13 -35.81 -9.08
N TYR A 218 -28.00 -35.88 -7.75
CA TYR A 218 -28.72 -36.86 -6.93
C TYR A 218 -30.23 -36.64 -7.00
N LYS A 219 -30.67 -35.38 -6.94
CA LYS A 219 -32.07 -34.99 -7.04
C LYS A 219 -32.69 -35.33 -8.40
N TYR A 220 -31.93 -35.14 -9.49
CA TYR A 220 -32.35 -35.54 -10.83
C TYR A 220 -32.45 -37.07 -10.98
N THR A 221 -31.54 -37.82 -10.36
CA THR A 221 -31.52 -39.28 -10.47
C THR A 221 -32.62 -39.95 -9.63
N LEU A 222 -32.99 -39.38 -8.48
CA LEU A 222 -34.09 -39.86 -7.62
C LEU A 222 -35.49 -39.51 -8.12
N GLN A 223 -35.61 -38.58 -9.08
CA GLN A 223 -36.88 -38.19 -9.69
C GLN A 223 -37.24 -39.03 -10.94
N ILE A 224 -36.33 -39.88 -11.40
CA ILE A 224 -36.52 -40.88 -12.48
C ILE A 224 -36.85 -42.22 -11.83
#